data_AF-A0AAV1K1T2-F1
#
_entry.id   AF-A0AAV1K1T2-F1
#
_cell.length_a   1.000
_cell.length_b   1.000
_cell.length_c   1.000
_cell.angle_alpha   90.00
_cell.angle_beta   90.00
_cell.angle_gamma   90.00
#
_symmetry.space_group_name_H-M   'P 1'
#
loop_
_entity.id
_entity.type
_entity.pdbx_description
1 polymer ?
#
loop_
_entity_poly.entity_id
_entity_poly.type
_entity_poly.pdbx_seq_one_letter_code
_entity_poly.pdbx_strand_id
1 'polypeptide(L)'
;MSNSTVQVLMKKGKRGAAAYIHADCASGSPQHLGPLLDVLLNPSKAIDEWETIDWCRWLLAGGRTPDEFAAVVRSYDKHDKCGLVWIPRVVAYRCRTCGISPCMSICRECFHRGDHSTHDFNMFLSQAGGACDCGDNSVMKEDGFCSNHGNKCPRPGTAPAELMCVAEAMMPRLILRLLQHFRENSDGGSSDNYRVAVQECEGYVQMLMEFNNMGDLMRSAMTKALINPQMYRNLVEGPFPETEYGRYMADSNRMYEKAIESFPAPEPPDEYRHLPALSPRLQHKTLLEEFIFWTFKYEFPQNVVCLLLNMLPDQDYKEHLTRTFVLHYARIPLVLENSADPDTLSNRVVHMSVQLFSNEALALRCVQHLHLLHVMVLSLRLMMGKILVPNTLHDPNRNRHQVIDCTKRVMKEHCYWPLVSDFNNVLSHRSVALLFLQDDALVNMWFEFLSMLQGMNVNVRETAGHIEFEPSSYYAAFSCELEAAAYPMWSVLSHLNAPEHAPRARRIVHAALAYLQQWLAAVGCTKPSSRSRSLHASFHFPLHRYLAAFLCAAVRGMRVRAADLLPQPEMLALLAAHPLRVQVSTKRFLRVNMFIE
;
A
#
# COMPACT_ATOMS: atom_id res chain seq x y z
N MET A 1 -15.52 38.44 25.00
CA MET A 1 -14.62 39.46 24.39
C MET A 1 -14.11 39.05 22.99
N SER A 2 -14.21 37.80 22.55
CA SER A 2 -13.63 37.34 21.26
C SER A 2 -14.38 37.81 20.01
N ASN A 3 -15.72 37.79 20.00
CA ASN A 3 -16.50 38.11 18.79
C ASN A 3 -16.34 39.56 18.30
N SER A 4 -16.18 40.54 19.20
CA SER A 4 -15.95 41.93 18.78
C SER A 4 -14.60 42.11 18.08
N THR A 5 -13.55 41.43 18.58
CA THR A 5 -12.20 41.53 18.02
C THR A 5 -12.10 40.84 16.65
N VAL A 6 -12.74 39.68 16.49
CA VAL A 6 -12.79 38.99 15.18
C VAL A 6 -13.58 39.82 14.15
N GLN A 7 -14.71 40.41 14.55
CA GLN A 7 -15.46 41.31 13.66
C GLN A 7 -14.66 42.54 13.24
N VAL A 8 -13.85 43.11 14.15
CA VAL A 8 -12.94 44.23 13.81
C VAL A 8 -11.87 43.79 12.82
N LEU A 9 -11.29 42.59 12.98
CA LEU A 9 -10.32 42.04 12.03
C LEU A 9 -10.94 41.80 10.65
N MET A 10 -12.11 41.15 10.59
CA MET A 10 -12.82 40.91 9.33
C MET A 10 -13.17 42.22 8.59
N LYS A 11 -13.54 43.28 9.34
CA LYS A 11 -13.80 44.62 8.77
C LYS A 11 -12.57 45.30 8.16
N LYS A 12 -11.35 44.91 8.55
CA LYS A 12 -10.09 45.41 7.92
C LYS A 12 -9.84 44.81 6.53
N GLY A 13 -10.67 43.86 6.09
CA GLY A 13 -10.49 43.10 4.86
C GLY A 13 -9.38 42.04 4.96
N LYS A 14 -9.35 41.12 3.99
CA LYS A 14 -8.46 39.94 3.97
C LYS A 14 -6.99 40.32 4.16
N ARG A 15 -6.51 41.30 3.38
CA ARG A 15 -5.12 41.79 3.44
C ARG A 15 -4.76 42.41 4.79
N GLY A 16 -5.61 43.29 5.31
CA GLY A 16 -5.36 44.00 6.57
C GLY A 16 -5.39 43.05 7.77
N ALA A 17 -6.33 42.12 7.78
CA ALA A 17 -6.40 41.06 8.79
C ALA A 17 -5.16 40.14 8.72
N ALA A 18 -4.78 39.67 7.54
CA ALA A 18 -3.61 38.81 7.36
C ALA A 18 -2.30 39.47 7.82
N ALA A 19 -2.09 40.75 7.49
CA ALA A 19 -0.92 41.50 7.95
C ALA A 19 -0.87 41.61 9.48
N TYR A 20 -2.02 41.85 10.11
CA TYR A 20 -2.12 41.91 11.57
C TYR A 20 -1.83 40.55 12.21
N ILE A 21 -2.42 39.48 11.68
CA ILE A 21 -2.19 38.10 12.16
C ILE A 21 -0.72 37.70 12.00
N HIS A 22 -0.08 38.07 10.88
CA HIS A 22 1.35 37.83 10.72
C HIS A 22 2.18 38.51 11.80
N ALA A 23 1.90 39.79 12.10
CA ALA A 23 2.60 40.51 13.18
C ALA A 23 2.34 39.86 14.56
N ASP A 24 1.12 39.41 14.83
CA ASP A 24 0.74 38.71 16.06
C ASP A 24 1.49 37.38 16.20
N CYS A 25 1.57 36.57 15.13
CA CYS A 25 2.32 35.32 15.11
C CYS A 25 3.84 35.53 15.23
N ALA A 26 4.40 36.53 14.55
CA ALA A 26 5.82 36.86 14.63
C ALA A 26 6.27 37.26 16.05
N SER A 27 5.36 37.79 16.87
CA SER A 27 5.62 38.12 18.27
C SER A 27 5.79 36.90 19.20
N GLY A 28 5.47 35.68 18.73
CA GLY A 28 5.66 34.42 19.45
C GLY A 28 4.52 34.02 20.41
N SER A 29 3.41 34.76 20.46
CA SER A 29 2.24 34.42 21.28
C SER A 29 0.94 34.85 20.60
N PRO A 30 0.51 34.18 19.50
CA PRO A 30 -0.63 34.61 18.72
C PRO A 30 -1.94 34.47 19.52
N GLN A 31 -2.61 35.58 19.78
CA GLN A 31 -3.89 35.62 20.50
C GLN A 31 -5.09 35.72 19.55
N HIS A 32 -4.86 36.18 18.32
CA HIS A 32 -5.93 36.57 17.41
C HIS A 32 -6.20 35.54 16.32
N LEU A 33 -5.22 34.69 15.98
CA LEU A 33 -5.37 33.67 14.95
C LEU A 33 -6.40 32.62 15.35
N GLY A 34 -6.34 32.08 16.58
CA GLY A 34 -7.26 31.04 17.05
C GLY A 34 -8.74 31.43 16.91
N PRO A 35 -9.19 32.54 17.51
CA PRO A 35 -10.58 33.00 17.39
C PRO A 35 -11.02 33.27 15.95
N LEU A 36 -10.11 33.73 15.08
CA LEU A 36 -10.42 33.93 13.67
C LEU A 36 -10.61 32.59 12.95
N LEU A 37 -9.75 31.60 13.21
CA LEU A 37 -9.89 30.25 12.67
C LEU A 37 -11.16 29.55 13.16
N ASP A 38 -11.62 29.80 14.39
CA ASP A 38 -12.88 29.24 14.89
C ASP A 38 -14.11 29.73 14.08
N VAL A 39 -14.05 30.93 13.51
CA VAL A 39 -15.09 31.48 12.62
C VAL A 39 -14.93 31.00 11.18
N LEU A 40 -13.70 30.94 10.67
CA LEU A 40 -13.42 30.52 9.29
C LEU A 40 -13.64 29.02 9.11
N LEU A 41 -13.06 28.21 9.98
CA LEU A 41 -13.10 26.75 9.93
C LEU A 41 -14.26 26.16 10.75
N ASN A 42 -15.34 26.93 10.90
CA ASN A 42 -16.52 26.46 11.63
C ASN A 42 -17.14 25.27 10.88
N PRO A 43 -17.33 24.11 11.52
CA PRO A 43 -17.90 22.92 10.87
C PRO A 43 -19.33 23.09 10.35
N SER A 44 -20.08 24.08 10.85
CA SER A 44 -21.41 24.42 10.30
C SER A 44 -21.35 25.01 8.88
N LYS A 45 -20.18 25.46 8.43
CA LYS A 45 -19.94 25.89 7.05
C LYS A 45 -19.55 24.70 6.18
N ALA A 46 -20.03 24.70 4.93
CA ALA A 46 -19.56 23.77 3.92
C ALA A 46 -18.03 23.85 3.80
N ILE A 47 -17.35 22.70 3.75
CA ILE A 47 -15.89 22.66 3.69
C ILE A 47 -15.34 23.36 2.44
N ASP A 48 -16.08 23.33 1.33
CA ASP A 48 -15.70 23.98 0.06
C ASP A 48 -16.21 25.42 -0.10
N GLU A 49 -16.62 26.08 0.99
CA GLU A 49 -17.03 27.48 0.93
C GLU A 49 -15.88 28.35 0.40
N TRP A 50 -16.04 28.87 -0.83
CA TRP A 50 -15.00 29.61 -1.55
C TRP A 50 -14.42 30.77 -0.73
N GLU A 51 -15.27 31.52 -0.03
CA GLU A 51 -14.83 32.62 0.83
C GLU A 51 -13.90 32.16 1.95
N THR A 52 -14.21 31.03 2.60
CA THR A 52 -13.38 30.47 3.68
C THR A 52 -12.03 29.99 3.14
N ILE A 53 -12.02 29.32 1.98
CA ILE A 53 -10.78 28.89 1.32
C ILE A 53 -9.93 30.10 0.93
N ASP A 54 -10.53 31.12 0.32
CA ASP A 54 -9.81 32.34 -0.04
C ASP A 54 -9.25 33.05 1.20
N TRP A 55 -10.03 33.17 2.28
CA TRP A 55 -9.53 33.68 3.56
C TRP A 55 -8.31 32.92 4.08
N CYS A 56 -8.29 31.57 3.97
CA CYS A 56 -7.13 30.77 4.37
C CYS A 56 -5.88 31.10 3.54
N ARG A 57 -6.02 31.27 2.21
CA ARG A 57 -4.91 31.71 1.34
C ARG A 57 -4.36 33.07 1.75
N TRP A 58 -5.25 34.03 2.03
CA TRP A 58 -4.85 35.38 2.44
C TRP A 58 -4.16 35.40 3.82
N LEU A 59 -4.68 34.67 4.80
CA LEU A 59 -4.06 34.58 6.13
C LEU A 59 -2.64 34.02 6.03
N LEU A 60 -2.48 32.93 5.30
CA LEU A 60 -1.18 32.31 5.05
C LEU A 60 -0.20 33.28 4.38
N ALA A 61 -0.68 34.16 3.49
CA ALA A 61 0.13 35.16 2.81
C ALA A 61 0.59 36.35 3.70
N GLY A 62 0.07 36.48 4.92
CA GLY A 62 0.58 37.41 5.93
C GLY A 62 0.56 38.89 5.52
N GLY A 63 -0.41 39.32 4.70
CA GLY A 63 -0.54 40.70 4.21
C GLY A 63 -0.02 40.93 2.78
N ARG A 64 0.71 39.96 2.22
CA ARG A 64 0.97 39.87 0.78
C ARG A 64 -0.25 39.29 0.06
N THR A 65 -0.26 39.35 -1.26
CA THR A 65 -1.18 38.50 -2.03
C THR A 65 -0.72 37.04 -1.95
N PRO A 66 -1.63 36.06 -2.11
CA PRO A 66 -1.27 34.64 -2.14
C PRO A 66 -0.18 34.31 -3.18
N ASP A 67 -0.25 34.93 -4.37
CA ASP A 67 0.74 34.70 -5.45
C ASP A 67 2.12 35.26 -5.10
N GLU A 68 2.19 36.48 -4.55
CA GLU A 68 3.44 37.07 -4.06
C GLU A 68 4.06 36.20 -2.96
N PHE A 69 3.26 35.74 -2.01
CA PHE A 69 3.74 34.85 -0.94
C PHE A 69 4.29 33.54 -1.51
N ALA A 70 3.54 32.89 -2.40
CA ALA A 70 3.95 31.64 -3.02
C ALA A 70 5.25 31.81 -3.83
N ALA A 71 5.42 32.93 -4.54
CA ALA A 71 6.66 33.27 -5.23
C ALA A 71 7.84 33.45 -4.26
N VAL A 72 7.63 34.14 -3.13
CA VAL A 72 8.65 34.29 -2.08
C VAL A 72 9.04 32.95 -1.48
N VAL A 73 8.08 32.09 -1.12
CA VAL A 73 8.39 30.77 -0.54
C VAL A 73 9.14 29.89 -1.53
N ARG A 74 8.70 29.84 -2.80
CA ARG A 74 9.37 29.08 -3.87
C ARG A 74 10.80 29.55 -4.12
N SER A 75 11.12 30.82 -3.87
CA SER A 75 12.50 31.32 -4.00
C SER A 75 13.49 30.69 -3.00
N TYR A 76 12.99 30.07 -1.94
CA TYR A 76 13.77 29.33 -0.94
C TYR A 76 13.71 27.81 -1.11
N ASP A 77 13.01 27.30 -2.14
CA ASP A 77 12.78 25.87 -2.31
C ASP A 77 14.05 25.15 -2.81
N LYS A 78 14.49 24.15 -2.05
CA LYS A 78 15.60 23.27 -2.43
C LYS A 78 15.00 22.16 -3.27
N HIS A 79 15.07 22.29 -4.59
CA HIS A 79 14.51 21.30 -5.50
C HIS A 79 15.37 20.02 -5.53
N ASP A 80 15.54 19.33 -4.41
CA ASP A 80 16.37 18.10 -4.36
C ASP A 80 15.66 16.93 -5.03
N LYS A 81 14.31 16.92 -5.02
CA LYS A 81 13.46 15.90 -5.65
C LYS A 81 12.33 16.53 -6.45
N CYS A 82 11.90 15.86 -7.52
CA CYS A 82 10.78 16.33 -8.33
C CYS A 82 9.42 16.13 -7.64
N GLY A 83 9.09 14.88 -7.28
CA GLY A 83 7.85 14.58 -6.56
C GLY A 83 6.54 14.87 -7.31
N LEU A 84 6.58 15.29 -8.58
CA LEU A 84 5.38 15.57 -9.38
C LEU A 84 4.48 14.33 -9.43
N VAL A 85 3.29 14.43 -8.86
CA VAL A 85 2.26 13.38 -8.92
C VAL A 85 1.34 13.62 -10.11
N TRP A 86 0.97 12.55 -10.80
CA TRP A 86 0.03 12.56 -11.91
C TRP A 86 -1.11 11.56 -11.71
N ILE A 87 -2.22 11.86 -12.39
CA ILE A 87 -3.43 11.04 -12.44
C ILE A 87 -3.35 10.01 -13.59
N PRO A 88 -4.30 9.07 -13.70
CA PRO A 88 -4.40 8.18 -14.85
C PRO A 88 -4.36 8.92 -16.20
N ARG A 89 -3.88 8.22 -17.22
CA ARG A 89 -3.72 8.65 -18.62
C ARG A 89 -2.67 9.76 -18.84
N VAL A 90 -1.73 9.90 -17.92
CA VAL A 90 -0.52 10.73 -18.11
C VAL A 90 0.62 9.88 -18.63
N VAL A 91 1.40 10.43 -19.57
CA VAL A 91 2.60 9.79 -20.13
C VAL A 91 3.77 9.95 -19.15
N ALA A 92 4.33 8.81 -18.75
CA ALA A 92 5.50 8.73 -17.88
C ALA A 92 6.58 7.83 -18.52
N TYR A 93 7.78 7.90 -17.98
CA TYR A 93 8.94 7.17 -18.48
C TYR A 93 9.51 6.30 -17.37
N ARG A 94 9.91 5.08 -17.72
CA ARG A 94 10.69 4.21 -16.84
C ARG A 94 12.00 3.87 -17.52
N CYS A 95 13.09 4.36 -16.94
CA CYS A 95 14.44 4.11 -17.43
C CYS A 95 15.03 2.91 -16.68
N ARG A 96 15.16 1.77 -17.35
CA ARG A 96 15.74 0.54 -16.76
C ARG A 96 17.24 0.66 -16.50
N THR A 97 17.91 1.56 -17.21
CA THR A 97 19.34 1.83 -17.03
C THR A 97 19.62 2.62 -15.73
N CYS A 98 18.78 3.61 -15.44
CA CYS A 98 18.93 4.49 -14.27
C CYS A 98 18.16 4.00 -13.04
N GLY A 99 17.11 3.22 -13.21
CA GLY A 99 16.29 2.70 -12.11
C GLY A 99 17.05 1.71 -11.23
N ILE A 100 16.87 1.87 -9.92
CA ILE A 100 17.26 0.88 -8.91
C ILE A 100 16.07 -0.05 -8.66
N SER A 101 14.86 0.53 -8.52
CA SER A 101 13.60 -0.22 -8.40
C SER A 101 12.91 -0.38 -9.77
N PRO A 102 12.31 -1.56 -10.06
CA PRO A 102 11.54 -1.78 -11.29
C PRO A 102 10.26 -0.92 -11.37
N CYS A 103 9.80 -0.38 -10.24
CA CYS A 103 8.63 0.48 -10.16
C CYS A 103 8.93 1.96 -10.44
N MET A 104 10.22 2.34 -10.50
CA MET A 104 10.65 3.72 -10.69
C MET A 104 10.05 4.34 -11.96
N SER A 105 9.57 5.58 -11.84
CA SER A 105 9.04 6.37 -12.96
C SER A 105 9.40 7.84 -12.85
N ILE A 106 9.65 8.48 -14.00
CA ILE A 106 9.94 9.91 -14.10
C ILE A 106 8.97 10.61 -15.05
N CYS A 107 8.69 11.87 -14.77
CA CYS A 107 7.84 12.70 -15.64
C CYS A 107 8.58 13.07 -16.93
N ARG A 108 7.80 13.50 -17.95
CA ARG A 108 8.33 13.91 -19.25
C ARG A 108 9.44 14.96 -19.16
N GLU A 109 9.26 15.96 -18.30
CA GLU A 109 10.23 17.04 -18.16
C GLU A 109 11.57 16.54 -17.59
N CYS A 110 11.52 15.68 -16.56
CA CYS A 110 12.71 15.09 -15.98
C CYS A 110 13.40 14.13 -16.95
N PHE A 111 12.65 13.37 -17.73
CA PHE A 111 13.21 12.49 -18.76
C PHE A 111 14.00 13.27 -19.83
N HIS A 112 13.47 14.40 -20.32
CA HIS A 112 14.18 15.18 -21.34
C HIS A 112 15.37 15.96 -20.77
N ARG A 113 15.27 16.45 -19.53
CA ARG A 113 16.36 17.20 -18.86
C ARG A 113 17.43 16.31 -18.21
N GLY A 114 17.18 15.01 -18.05
CA GLY A 114 18.10 14.03 -17.45
C GLY A 114 18.93 13.22 -18.45
N ASP A 115 18.87 13.56 -19.74
CA ASP A 115 19.58 12.90 -20.84
C ASP A 115 19.43 11.37 -20.87
N HIS A 116 18.18 10.89 -20.94
CA HIS A 116 17.88 9.46 -21.02
C HIS A 116 17.77 8.92 -22.45
N SER A 117 18.16 9.71 -23.45
CA SER A 117 17.88 9.45 -24.87
C SER A 117 18.56 8.17 -25.43
N THR A 118 19.68 7.78 -24.83
CA THR A 118 20.49 6.62 -25.23
C THR A 118 20.33 5.40 -24.32
N HIS A 119 19.49 5.51 -23.28
CA HIS A 119 19.29 4.45 -22.29
C HIS A 119 18.24 3.42 -22.73
N ASP A 120 18.24 2.25 -22.08
CA ASP A 120 17.08 1.35 -22.13
C ASP A 120 15.94 1.93 -21.27
N PHE A 121 14.91 2.42 -21.93
CA PHE A 121 13.71 2.96 -21.30
C PHE A 121 12.43 2.49 -22.02
N ASN A 122 11.31 2.59 -21.32
CA ASN A 122 9.99 2.54 -21.93
C ASN A 122 9.18 3.79 -21.59
N MET A 123 8.48 4.29 -22.59
CA MET A 123 7.41 5.27 -22.41
C MET A 123 6.10 4.51 -22.18
N PHE A 124 5.33 4.89 -21.18
CA PHE A 124 4.07 4.23 -20.87
C PHE A 124 2.98 5.26 -20.52
N LEU A 125 1.75 4.91 -20.85
CA LEU A 125 0.57 5.65 -20.41
C LEU A 125 0.15 5.11 -19.04
N SER A 126 0.29 5.91 -17.99
CA SER A 126 -0.07 5.46 -16.64
C SER A 126 -1.56 5.16 -16.55
N GLN A 127 -1.94 3.98 -16.06
CA GLN A 127 -3.35 3.61 -15.89
C GLN A 127 -3.92 3.99 -14.50
N ALA A 128 -3.06 4.14 -13.50
CA ALA A 128 -3.45 4.33 -12.09
C ALA A 128 -2.91 5.64 -11.46
N GLY A 129 -2.16 6.45 -12.21
CA GLY A 129 -1.41 7.59 -11.67
C GLY A 129 0.06 7.26 -11.38
N GLY A 130 0.81 8.16 -10.75
CA GLY A 130 2.21 7.93 -10.37
C GLY A 130 2.86 9.19 -9.81
N ALA A 131 4.09 9.06 -9.30
CA ALA A 131 4.91 10.19 -8.86
C ALA A 131 6.30 10.15 -9.52
N CYS A 132 6.90 11.33 -9.72
CA CYS A 132 8.22 11.46 -10.33
C CYS A 132 9.33 11.18 -9.31
N ASP A 133 10.14 10.16 -9.58
CA ASP A 133 11.27 9.74 -8.75
C ASP A 133 12.58 10.52 -8.99
N CYS A 134 12.58 11.50 -9.88
CA CYS A 134 13.79 12.26 -10.22
C CYS A 134 14.35 12.98 -8.98
N GLY A 135 15.64 12.77 -8.68
CA GLY A 135 16.31 13.31 -7.50
C GLY A 135 16.28 12.39 -6.28
N ASP A 136 15.52 11.28 -6.31
CA ASP A 136 15.52 10.30 -5.23
C ASP A 136 16.57 9.19 -5.46
N ASN A 137 17.72 9.34 -4.79
CA ASN A 137 18.84 8.40 -4.90
C ASN A 137 18.57 7.01 -4.31
N SER A 138 17.43 6.83 -3.63
CA SER A 138 17.01 5.53 -3.11
C SER A 138 16.33 4.64 -4.15
N VAL A 139 15.88 5.21 -5.28
CA VAL A 139 15.12 4.49 -6.33
C VAL A 139 15.68 4.70 -7.74
N MET A 140 16.58 5.68 -7.93
CA MET A 140 17.24 6.00 -9.19
C MET A 140 18.70 6.43 -8.96
N LYS A 141 19.61 6.07 -9.87
CA LYS A 141 21.01 6.51 -9.86
C LYS A 141 21.14 8.02 -10.13
N GLU A 142 22.07 8.69 -9.45
CA GLU A 142 22.28 10.15 -9.57
C GLU A 142 22.59 10.62 -11.00
N ASP A 143 23.24 9.79 -11.82
CA ASP A 143 23.53 10.09 -13.22
C ASP A 143 22.25 10.34 -14.04
N GLY A 144 21.12 9.73 -13.63
CA GLY A 144 19.82 9.93 -14.24
C GLY A 144 19.04 11.13 -13.71
N PHE A 145 19.61 11.95 -12.82
CA PHE A 145 18.92 13.14 -12.33
C PHE A 145 18.98 14.28 -13.34
N CYS A 146 17.82 14.93 -13.51
CA CYS A 146 17.69 16.08 -14.38
C CYS A 146 18.43 17.30 -13.82
N SER A 147 18.65 18.31 -14.67
CA SER A 147 19.38 19.53 -14.30
C SER A 147 18.75 20.32 -13.12
N ASN A 148 17.48 20.11 -12.83
CA ASN A 148 16.74 20.85 -11.80
C ASN A 148 16.64 20.10 -10.47
N HIS A 149 17.00 18.82 -10.41
CA HIS A 149 16.82 17.99 -9.21
C HIS A 149 18.12 17.30 -8.77
N GLY A 150 18.23 17.08 -7.46
CA GLY A 150 19.43 16.53 -6.81
C GLY A 150 20.59 17.53 -6.75
N ASN A 151 21.81 17.00 -6.70
CA ASN A 151 23.04 17.74 -6.39
C ASN A 151 23.42 18.87 -7.38
N LYS A 152 22.71 18.98 -8.50
CA LYS A 152 22.98 19.97 -9.57
C LYS A 152 22.29 21.32 -9.33
N CYS A 153 21.40 21.41 -8.33
CA CYS A 153 20.61 22.61 -8.06
C CYS A 153 21.38 23.62 -7.16
N PRO A 154 21.44 24.93 -7.50
CA PRO A 154 22.02 25.94 -6.62
C PRO A 154 21.26 26.00 -5.28
N ARG A 155 21.97 25.97 -4.16
CA ARG A 155 21.34 26.05 -2.83
C ARG A 155 20.80 27.47 -2.59
N PRO A 156 19.48 27.65 -2.37
CA PRO A 156 18.94 28.93 -1.94
C PRO A 156 19.43 29.30 -0.53
N GLY A 157 19.35 30.60 -0.20
CA GLY A 157 19.65 31.12 1.13
C GLY A 157 18.68 30.62 2.21
N THR A 158 18.93 30.94 3.48
CA THR A 158 18.03 30.59 4.58
C THR A 158 16.82 31.53 4.62
N ALA A 159 15.62 30.97 4.66
CA ALA A 159 14.40 31.76 4.78
C ALA A 159 14.26 32.42 6.16
N PRO A 160 13.69 33.64 6.26
CA PRO A 160 13.37 34.26 7.55
C PRO A 160 12.41 33.40 8.38
N ALA A 161 12.66 33.27 9.68
CA ALA A 161 11.82 32.44 10.58
C ALA A 161 10.34 32.89 10.60
N GLU A 162 10.10 34.20 10.52
CA GLU A 162 8.76 34.77 10.53
C GLU A 162 7.96 34.44 9.26
N LEU A 163 8.61 34.08 8.14
CA LEU A 163 7.94 33.83 6.86
C LEU A 163 6.88 32.72 6.97
N MET A 164 7.15 31.70 7.78
CA MET A 164 6.30 30.51 7.91
C MET A 164 5.44 30.52 9.18
N CYS A 165 5.53 31.55 10.04
CA CYS A 165 4.92 31.51 11.37
C CYS A 165 3.39 31.35 11.35
N VAL A 166 2.71 32.00 10.40
CA VAL A 166 1.24 31.85 10.25
C VAL A 166 0.90 30.47 9.69
N ALA A 167 1.65 29.99 8.70
CA ALA A 167 1.45 28.67 8.11
C ALA A 167 1.60 27.57 9.17
N GLU A 168 2.69 27.59 9.95
CA GLU A 168 2.93 26.64 11.05
C GLU A 168 1.83 26.68 12.11
N ALA A 169 1.32 27.87 12.45
CA ALA A 169 0.28 28.03 13.47
C ALA A 169 -1.12 27.60 12.99
N MET A 170 -1.46 27.78 11.71
CA MET A 170 -2.80 27.48 11.20
C MET A 170 -2.95 26.07 10.62
N MET A 171 -1.88 25.47 10.11
CA MET A 171 -1.91 24.18 9.40
C MET A 171 -2.58 23.03 10.17
N PRO A 172 -2.36 22.86 11.50
CA PRO A 172 -2.99 21.80 12.26
C PRO A 172 -4.52 21.90 12.27
N ARG A 173 -5.07 23.13 12.32
CA ARG A 173 -6.51 23.38 12.28
C ARG A 173 -7.09 23.16 10.89
N LEU A 174 -6.33 23.44 9.82
CA LEU A 174 -6.74 23.17 8.45
C LEU A 174 -6.89 21.66 8.20
N ILE A 175 -5.87 20.88 8.60
CA ILE A 175 -5.91 19.41 8.48
C ILE A 175 -7.05 18.85 9.34
N LEU A 176 -7.20 19.31 10.59
CA LEU A 176 -8.28 18.87 11.46
C LEU A 176 -9.67 19.14 10.84
N ARG A 177 -9.88 20.29 10.19
CA ARG A 177 -11.16 20.60 9.53
C ARG A 177 -11.50 19.60 8.42
N LEU A 178 -10.50 19.13 7.68
CA LEU A 178 -10.67 18.06 6.69
C LEU A 178 -11.03 16.72 7.35
N LEU A 179 -10.37 16.35 8.46
CA LEU A 179 -10.71 15.12 9.19
C LEU A 179 -12.12 15.19 9.79
N GLN A 180 -12.52 16.36 10.30
CA GLN A 180 -13.87 16.63 10.78
C GLN A 180 -14.94 16.42 9.70
N HIS A 181 -14.67 16.85 8.46
CA HIS A 181 -15.56 16.58 7.32
C HIS A 181 -15.71 15.09 7.05
N PHE A 182 -14.62 14.32 7.10
CA PHE A 182 -14.69 12.86 6.98
C PHE A 182 -15.42 12.20 8.16
N ARG A 183 -15.30 12.74 9.38
CA ARG A 183 -16.07 12.27 10.54
C ARG A 183 -17.57 12.47 10.35
N GLU A 184 -17.97 13.67 9.94
CA GLU A 184 -19.38 14.06 9.72
C GLU A 184 -20.07 13.19 8.67
N ASN A 185 -19.35 12.86 7.60
CA ASN A 185 -19.88 12.11 6.46
C ASN A 185 -19.57 10.61 6.53
N SER A 186 -19.16 10.11 7.71
CA SER A 186 -18.74 8.72 7.90
C SER A 186 -19.91 7.73 8.03
N ASP A 187 -21.09 8.26 8.36
CA ASP A 187 -22.34 7.51 8.52
C ASP A 187 -23.00 7.26 7.15
N GLY A 188 -23.50 6.03 6.94
CA GLY A 188 -24.28 5.70 5.74
C GLY A 188 -23.69 4.67 4.78
N GLY A 189 -22.53 4.07 5.09
CA GLY A 189 -22.06 2.74 4.62
C GLY A 189 -22.02 2.41 3.11
N SER A 190 -22.39 3.33 2.22
CA SER A 190 -22.44 3.11 0.77
C SER A 190 -21.29 3.83 0.08
N SER A 191 -20.63 3.16 -0.88
CA SER A 191 -19.57 3.73 -1.69
C SER A 191 -20.01 5.02 -2.43
N ASP A 192 -21.31 5.18 -2.72
CA ASP A 192 -21.84 6.42 -3.33
C ASP A 192 -21.77 7.61 -2.36
N ASN A 193 -22.11 7.41 -1.08
CA ASN A 193 -22.02 8.47 -0.07
C ASN A 193 -20.55 8.87 0.15
N TYR A 194 -19.63 7.91 0.10
CA TYR A 194 -18.20 8.19 0.18
C TYR A 194 -17.72 9.05 -0.98
N ARG A 195 -18.21 8.81 -2.20
CA ARG A 195 -17.88 9.62 -3.38
C ARG A 195 -18.39 11.05 -3.25
N VAL A 196 -19.61 11.25 -2.75
CA VAL A 196 -20.18 12.59 -2.54
C VAL A 196 -19.35 13.37 -1.52
N ALA A 197 -19.08 12.79 -0.36
CA ALA A 197 -18.27 13.45 0.67
C ALA A 197 -16.87 13.84 0.17
N VAL A 198 -16.25 13.00 -0.67
CA VAL A 198 -14.94 13.28 -1.26
C VAL A 198 -15.01 14.40 -2.31
N GLN A 199 -16.09 14.49 -3.08
CA GLN A 199 -16.33 15.57 -4.03
C GLN A 199 -16.57 16.90 -3.32
N GLU A 200 -17.29 16.89 -2.21
CA GLU A 200 -17.60 18.10 -1.42
C GLU A 200 -16.37 18.75 -0.79
N CYS A 201 -15.21 18.08 -0.72
CA CYS A 201 -13.98 18.67 -0.20
C CYS A 201 -12.90 18.91 -1.27
N GLU A 202 -13.27 18.84 -2.56
CA GLU A 202 -12.31 18.91 -3.66
C GLU A 202 -11.52 20.23 -3.69
N GLY A 203 -12.18 21.39 -3.61
CA GLY A 203 -11.50 22.69 -3.57
C GLY A 203 -10.65 22.89 -2.30
N TYR A 204 -11.08 22.33 -1.16
CA TYR A 204 -10.31 22.35 0.08
C TYR A 204 -9.02 21.52 -0.02
N VAL A 205 -9.10 20.31 -0.58
CA VAL A 205 -7.93 19.46 -0.85
C VAL A 205 -7.01 20.14 -1.88
N GLN A 206 -7.58 20.78 -2.90
CA GLN A 206 -6.84 21.56 -3.89
C GLN A 206 -6.06 22.72 -3.25
N MET A 207 -6.63 23.44 -2.29
CA MET A 207 -5.92 24.46 -1.53
C MET A 207 -4.73 23.87 -0.75
N LEU A 208 -4.89 22.73 -0.08
CA LEU A 208 -3.78 22.07 0.62
C LEU A 208 -2.67 21.62 -0.34
N MET A 209 -3.05 21.15 -1.54
CA MET A 209 -2.08 20.82 -2.59
C MET A 209 -1.35 22.07 -3.12
N GLU A 210 -2.05 23.20 -3.28
CA GLU A 210 -1.43 24.49 -3.64
C GLU A 210 -0.38 24.92 -2.61
N PHE A 211 -0.67 24.73 -1.31
CA PHE A 211 0.28 24.99 -0.23
C PHE A 211 1.50 24.05 -0.36
N ASN A 212 1.29 22.75 -0.45
CA ASN A 212 2.39 21.78 -0.66
C ASN A 212 3.29 22.16 -1.86
N ASN A 213 2.68 22.63 -2.96
CA ASN A 213 3.37 23.00 -4.19
C ASN A 213 4.17 24.32 -4.08
N MET A 214 4.18 24.98 -2.93
CA MET A 214 5.08 26.11 -2.66
C MET A 214 6.52 25.67 -2.34
N GLY A 215 6.75 24.38 -2.05
CA GLY A 215 8.09 23.83 -1.83
C GLY A 215 8.36 23.37 -0.40
N ASP A 216 9.63 23.10 -0.12
CA ASP A 216 10.10 22.43 1.10
C ASP A 216 9.70 23.12 2.40
N LEU A 217 9.67 24.45 2.44
CA LEU A 217 9.26 25.19 3.64
C LEU A 217 7.81 24.91 4.01
N MET A 218 6.91 24.90 3.02
CA MET A 218 5.50 24.63 3.26
C MET A 218 5.28 23.15 3.57
N ARG A 219 5.95 22.25 2.84
CA ARG A 219 5.98 20.82 3.17
C ARG A 219 6.39 20.59 4.61
N SER A 220 7.47 21.22 5.07
CA SER A 220 7.93 21.09 6.46
C SER A 220 6.87 21.56 7.47
N ALA A 221 6.18 22.68 7.22
CA ALA A 221 5.10 23.15 8.08
C ALA A 221 3.92 22.15 8.14
N MET A 222 3.55 21.59 7.00
CA MET A 222 2.52 20.53 6.90
C MET A 222 2.95 19.25 7.59
N THR A 223 4.20 18.81 7.41
CA THR A 223 4.78 17.64 8.06
C THR A 223 4.73 17.79 9.57
N LYS A 224 5.21 18.93 10.12
CA LYS A 224 5.16 19.22 11.56
C LYS A 224 3.73 19.17 12.10
N ALA A 225 2.75 19.66 11.35
CA ALA A 225 1.34 19.56 11.72
C ALA A 225 0.87 18.10 11.77
N LEU A 226 1.20 17.33 10.74
CA LEU A 226 0.74 15.96 10.53
C LEU A 226 1.31 14.96 11.55
N ILE A 227 2.58 15.09 11.94
CA ILE A 227 3.28 14.05 12.72
C ILE A 227 3.43 14.36 14.21
N ASN A 228 2.99 15.53 14.70
CA ASN A 228 3.19 15.95 16.09
C ASN A 228 2.15 15.35 17.04
N PRO A 229 2.53 14.46 17.98
CA PRO A 229 1.56 13.81 18.85
C PRO A 229 0.96 14.73 19.91
N GLN A 230 1.74 15.67 20.46
CA GLN A 230 1.22 16.61 21.45
C GLN A 230 0.16 17.51 20.84
N MET A 231 0.40 17.95 19.61
CA MET A 231 -0.54 18.79 18.88
C MET A 231 -1.84 18.06 18.57
N TYR A 232 -1.77 16.80 18.11
CA TYR A 232 -2.96 15.97 17.91
C TYR A 232 -3.77 15.88 19.20
N ARG A 233 -3.15 15.53 20.33
CA ARG A 233 -3.82 15.48 21.64
C ARG A 233 -4.51 16.78 22.00
N ASN A 234 -3.81 17.92 21.86
CA ASN A 234 -4.38 19.23 22.16
C ASN A 234 -5.60 19.58 21.28
N LEU A 235 -5.70 18.99 20.09
CA LEU A 235 -6.78 19.25 19.13
C LEU A 235 -7.98 18.33 19.32
N VAL A 236 -7.77 17.07 19.72
CA VAL A 236 -8.83 16.04 19.70
C VAL A 236 -9.16 15.44 21.06
N GLU A 237 -8.32 15.63 22.09
CA GLU A 237 -8.59 15.12 23.44
C GLU A 237 -9.29 16.17 24.30
N GLY A 238 -10.18 15.71 25.19
CA GLY A 238 -10.86 16.57 26.17
C GLY A 238 -9.96 16.99 27.34
N PRO A 239 -10.44 17.90 28.22
CA PRO A 239 -11.80 18.42 28.27
C PRO A 239 -12.06 19.49 27.20
N PHE A 240 -13.17 19.34 26.48
CA PHE A 240 -13.62 20.37 25.54
C PHE A 240 -14.33 21.51 26.28
N PRO A 241 -14.21 22.77 25.81
CA PRO A 241 -14.86 23.91 26.46
C PRO A 241 -16.40 23.79 26.36
N GLU A 242 -17.14 24.29 27.36
CA GLU A 242 -18.60 24.35 27.36
C GLU A 242 -19.14 25.41 26.38
N THR A 243 -18.87 25.21 25.10
CA THR A 243 -19.26 26.07 23.99
C THR A 243 -19.96 25.22 22.93
N GLU A 244 -20.63 25.85 21.97
CA GLU A 244 -21.19 25.15 20.81
C GLU A 244 -20.10 24.34 20.07
N TYR A 245 -18.94 24.95 19.84
CA TYR A 245 -17.81 24.28 19.20
C TYR A 245 -17.27 23.11 20.04
N GLY A 246 -17.16 23.26 21.37
CA GLY A 246 -16.72 22.16 22.23
C GLY A 246 -17.69 20.98 22.28
N ARG A 247 -19.01 21.24 22.22
CA ARG A 247 -20.02 20.18 22.05
C ARG A 247 -19.86 19.47 20.70
N TYR A 248 -19.68 20.24 19.63
CA TYR A 248 -19.36 19.69 18.32
C TYR A 248 -18.10 18.79 18.35
N MET A 249 -17.02 19.23 19.01
CA MET A 249 -15.78 18.44 19.11
C MET A 249 -16.02 17.09 19.80
N ALA A 250 -16.83 17.07 20.86
CA ALA A 250 -17.22 15.84 21.53
C ALA A 250 -18.02 14.92 20.59
N ASP A 251 -18.96 15.48 19.84
CA ASP A 251 -19.80 14.74 18.88
C ASP A 251 -18.97 14.18 17.72
N SER A 252 -18.10 15.01 17.15
CA SER A 252 -17.13 14.65 16.11
C SER A 252 -16.20 13.52 16.58
N ASN A 253 -15.74 13.56 17.83
CA ASN A 253 -14.94 12.48 18.39
C ASN A 253 -15.74 11.17 18.51
N ARG A 254 -17.03 11.23 18.89
CA ARG A 254 -17.89 10.02 18.90
C ARG A 254 -18.07 9.42 17.50
N MET A 255 -18.18 10.25 16.46
CA MET A 255 -18.25 9.78 15.07
C MET A 255 -16.97 9.04 14.66
N TYR A 256 -15.81 9.60 15.01
CA TYR A 256 -14.51 8.95 14.80
C TYR A 256 -14.42 7.59 15.53
N GLU A 257 -14.83 7.53 16.79
CA GLU A 257 -14.77 6.28 17.56
C GLU A 257 -15.69 5.19 16.96
N LYS A 258 -16.92 5.56 16.60
CA LYS A 258 -17.84 4.67 15.89
C LYS A 258 -17.26 4.17 14.57
N ALA A 259 -16.56 5.04 13.83
CA ALA A 259 -15.92 4.66 12.58
C ALA A 259 -14.79 3.63 12.82
N ILE A 260 -13.95 3.80 13.85
CA ILE A 260 -12.89 2.82 14.17
C ILE A 260 -13.46 1.45 14.49
N GLU A 261 -14.56 1.40 15.23
CA GLU A 261 -15.22 0.14 15.60
C GLU A 261 -15.68 -0.67 14.38
N SER A 262 -15.93 -0.02 13.24
CA SER A 262 -16.30 -0.71 11.98
C SER A 262 -15.13 -1.42 11.28
N PHE A 263 -13.90 -1.26 11.75
CA PHE A 263 -12.70 -1.88 11.14
C PHE A 263 -11.85 -2.66 12.17
N PRO A 264 -12.36 -3.78 12.70
CA PRO A 264 -11.56 -4.65 13.56
C PRO A 264 -10.39 -5.25 12.79
N ALA A 265 -9.25 -5.45 13.46
CA ALA A 265 -8.21 -6.32 12.91
C ALA A 265 -8.72 -7.78 12.87
N PRO A 266 -8.33 -8.58 11.87
CA PRO A 266 -8.62 -10.00 11.88
C PRO A 266 -7.88 -10.66 13.06
N GLU A 267 -8.49 -11.66 13.71
CA GLU A 267 -7.89 -12.32 14.87
C GLU A 267 -6.59 -13.05 14.47
N PRO A 268 -5.42 -12.62 14.95
CA PRO A 268 -4.16 -13.26 14.61
C PRO A 268 -3.91 -14.47 15.52
N PRO A 269 -3.06 -15.42 15.11
CA PRO A 269 -2.50 -16.42 16.02
C PRO A 269 -1.87 -15.76 17.25
N ASP A 270 -1.93 -16.41 18.40
CA ASP A 270 -1.49 -15.85 19.69
C ASP A 270 -0.05 -15.30 19.64
N GLU A 271 0.83 -15.97 18.92
CA GLU A 271 2.23 -15.56 18.74
C GLU A 271 2.40 -14.20 18.06
N TYR A 272 1.42 -13.73 17.27
CA TYR A 272 1.47 -12.42 16.58
C TYR A 272 0.54 -11.37 17.19
N ARG A 273 -0.22 -11.69 18.23
CA ARG A 273 -1.20 -10.75 18.84
C ARG A 273 -0.54 -9.49 19.44
N HIS A 274 0.76 -9.55 19.73
CA HIS A 274 1.54 -8.42 20.23
C HIS A 274 1.92 -7.38 19.15
N LEU A 275 1.74 -7.70 17.85
CA LEU A 275 2.11 -6.79 16.77
C LEU A 275 1.14 -5.61 16.70
N PRO A 276 1.62 -4.34 16.71
CA PRO A 276 0.73 -3.17 16.73
C PRO A 276 -0.26 -3.10 15.55
N ALA A 277 0.17 -3.51 14.35
CA ALA A 277 -0.69 -3.54 13.16
C ALA A 277 -1.87 -4.52 13.28
N LEU A 278 -1.74 -5.54 14.15
CA LEU A 278 -2.76 -6.56 14.43
C LEU A 278 -3.53 -6.26 15.72
N SER A 279 -3.32 -5.10 16.35
CA SER A 279 -4.11 -4.67 17.50
C SER A 279 -5.60 -4.72 17.15
N PRO A 280 -6.48 -5.25 18.03
CA PRO A 280 -7.92 -5.34 17.75
C PRO A 280 -8.53 -3.99 17.36
N ARG A 281 -8.05 -2.91 18.00
CA ARG A 281 -8.48 -1.53 17.77
C ARG A 281 -7.30 -0.66 17.35
N LEU A 282 -7.52 0.20 16.37
CA LEU A 282 -6.56 1.24 15.97
C LEU A 282 -6.46 2.30 17.07
N GLN A 283 -5.25 2.79 17.30
CA GLN A 283 -4.99 3.91 18.20
C GLN A 283 -4.15 4.93 17.44
N HIS A 284 -4.76 6.07 17.09
CA HIS A 284 -4.06 7.14 16.40
C HIS A 284 -3.51 8.14 17.39
N LYS A 285 -2.26 8.57 17.17
CA LYS A 285 -1.51 9.51 18.00
C LYS A 285 -1.18 10.80 17.27
N THR A 286 -1.40 10.84 15.96
CA THR A 286 -1.08 11.98 15.10
C THR A 286 -2.20 12.24 14.10
N LEU A 287 -2.27 13.46 13.57
CA LEU A 287 -3.23 13.79 12.51
C LEU A 287 -3.00 12.90 11.28
N LEU A 288 -1.74 12.56 10.96
CA LEU A 288 -1.42 11.66 9.85
C LEU A 288 -1.99 10.26 10.04
N GLU A 289 -1.88 9.71 11.26
CA GLU A 289 -2.41 8.39 11.56
C GLU A 289 -3.92 8.30 11.34
N GLU A 290 -4.65 9.30 11.82
CA GLU A 290 -6.08 9.41 11.57
C GLU A 290 -6.39 9.68 10.08
N PHE A 291 -5.61 10.52 9.40
CA PHE A 291 -5.83 10.85 8.00
C PHE A 291 -5.73 9.60 7.09
N ILE A 292 -4.80 8.69 7.39
CA ILE A 292 -4.70 7.41 6.67
C ILE A 292 -5.87 6.50 6.96
N PHE A 293 -6.39 6.48 8.19
CA PHE A 293 -7.61 5.74 8.49
C PHE A 293 -8.79 6.23 7.64
N TRP A 294 -8.99 7.54 7.52
CA TRP A 294 -10.05 8.08 6.68
C TRP A 294 -9.81 7.81 5.19
N THR A 295 -8.56 7.89 4.72
CA THR A 295 -8.20 7.52 3.34
C THR A 295 -8.62 6.07 3.04
N PHE A 296 -8.38 5.16 3.99
CA PHE A 296 -8.77 3.76 3.89
C PHE A 296 -10.30 3.57 3.94
N LYS A 297 -10.99 4.19 4.91
CA LYS A 297 -12.45 4.09 5.05
C LYS A 297 -13.22 4.62 3.84
N TYR A 298 -12.71 5.66 3.20
CA TYR A 298 -13.27 6.25 1.99
C TYR A 298 -12.76 5.61 0.69
N GLU A 299 -12.21 4.39 0.76
CA GLU A 299 -11.79 3.60 -0.40
C GLU A 299 -10.71 4.30 -1.26
N PHE A 300 -9.71 4.88 -0.59
CA PHE A 300 -8.55 5.55 -1.21
C PHE A 300 -8.94 6.59 -2.26
N PRO A 301 -9.62 7.69 -1.88
CA PRO A 301 -10.08 8.68 -2.83
C PRO A 301 -8.91 9.38 -3.55
N GLN A 302 -9.02 9.53 -4.88
CA GLN A 302 -7.88 9.92 -5.72
C GLN A 302 -7.27 11.28 -5.35
N ASN A 303 -8.09 12.28 -5.02
CA ASN A 303 -7.64 13.62 -4.61
C ASN A 303 -6.86 13.58 -3.28
N VAL A 304 -7.34 12.79 -2.31
CA VAL A 304 -6.67 12.59 -1.02
C VAL A 304 -5.37 11.80 -1.18
N VAL A 305 -5.41 10.71 -1.94
CA VAL A 305 -4.20 9.94 -2.28
C VAL A 305 -3.17 10.83 -2.98
N CYS A 306 -3.61 11.68 -3.91
CA CYS A 306 -2.74 12.64 -4.57
C CYS A 306 -2.09 13.60 -3.56
N LEU A 307 -2.86 14.19 -2.63
CA LEU A 307 -2.33 15.08 -1.59
C LEU A 307 -1.28 14.36 -0.71
N LEU A 308 -1.58 13.15 -0.25
CA LEU A 308 -0.66 12.37 0.58
C LEU A 308 0.63 12.01 -0.17
N LEU A 309 0.53 11.62 -1.44
CA LEU A 309 1.71 11.27 -2.24
C LEU A 309 2.56 12.49 -2.64
N ASN A 310 1.95 13.67 -2.82
CA ASN A 310 2.68 14.91 -3.16
C ASN A 310 3.58 15.41 -2.01
N MET A 311 3.34 14.94 -0.78
CA MET A 311 4.14 15.26 0.40
C MET A 311 5.39 14.36 0.55
N LEU A 312 5.52 13.28 -0.24
CA LEU A 312 6.63 12.31 -0.18
C LEU A 312 8.06 12.87 -0.35
N PRO A 313 8.30 14.03 -1.00
CA PRO A 313 9.63 14.63 -1.01
C PRO A 313 10.19 14.88 0.41
N ASP A 314 9.33 15.22 1.38
CA ASP A 314 9.70 15.34 2.79
C ASP A 314 9.96 13.95 3.40
N GLN A 315 11.18 13.71 3.88
CA GLN A 315 11.61 12.39 4.35
C GLN A 315 11.02 12.01 5.71
N ASP A 316 10.85 12.98 6.61
CA ASP A 316 10.25 12.73 7.92
C ASP A 316 8.78 12.34 7.72
N TYR A 317 8.08 13.04 6.83
CA TYR A 317 6.74 12.68 6.41
C TYR A 317 6.68 11.29 5.77
N LYS A 318 7.54 11.00 4.78
CA LYS A 318 7.57 9.71 4.07
C LYS A 318 7.75 8.53 5.03
N GLU A 319 8.62 8.68 6.02
CA GLU A 319 8.79 7.65 7.06
C GLU A 319 7.53 7.44 7.89
N HIS A 320 6.92 8.52 8.41
CA HIS A 320 5.71 8.41 9.22
C HIS A 320 4.51 7.88 8.41
N LEU A 321 4.34 8.34 7.17
CA LEU A 321 3.29 7.86 6.26
C LEU A 321 3.42 6.35 6.03
N THR A 322 4.63 5.88 5.73
CA THR A 322 4.89 4.45 5.48
C THR A 322 4.62 3.62 6.72
N ARG A 323 5.10 4.06 7.90
CA ARG A 323 4.83 3.37 9.17
C ARG A 323 3.34 3.29 9.46
N THR A 324 2.62 4.40 9.30
CA THR A 324 1.16 4.47 9.47
C THR A 324 0.43 3.53 8.52
N PHE A 325 0.83 3.46 7.25
CA PHE A 325 0.24 2.54 6.28
C PHE A 325 0.39 1.08 6.74
N VAL A 326 1.56 0.70 7.26
CA VAL A 326 1.79 -0.65 7.83
C VAL A 326 0.88 -0.93 9.02
N LEU A 327 0.63 0.03 9.91
CA LEU A 327 -0.27 -0.14 11.05
C LEU A 327 -1.74 -0.40 10.64
N HIS A 328 -2.14 0.06 9.45
CA HIS A 328 -3.48 -0.16 8.90
C HIS A 328 -3.56 -1.39 8.00
N TYR A 329 -2.43 -1.95 7.57
CA TYR A 329 -2.34 -2.94 6.50
C TYR A 329 -3.21 -4.19 6.73
N ALA A 330 -3.30 -4.67 7.97
CA ALA A 330 -4.09 -5.85 8.32
C ALA A 330 -5.61 -5.70 8.06
N ARG A 331 -6.08 -4.48 7.84
CA ARG A 331 -7.48 -4.17 7.55
C ARG A 331 -7.75 -3.97 6.06
N ILE A 332 -6.71 -3.86 5.22
CA ILE A 332 -6.84 -3.75 3.75
C ILE A 332 -7.75 -4.83 3.15
N PRO A 333 -7.61 -6.13 3.51
CA PRO A 333 -8.52 -7.17 3.03
C PRO A 333 -10.00 -6.87 3.28
N LEU A 334 -10.34 -6.33 4.47
CA LEU A 334 -11.72 -6.05 4.84
C LEU A 334 -12.36 -4.99 3.92
N VAL A 335 -11.60 -3.95 3.53
CA VAL A 335 -12.10 -2.92 2.60
C VAL A 335 -12.19 -3.44 1.17
N LEU A 336 -11.22 -4.24 0.73
CA LEU A 336 -11.24 -4.87 -0.60
C LEU A 336 -12.41 -5.85 -0.76
N GLU A 337 -12.68 -6.67 0.26
CA GLU A 337 -13.78 -7.64 0.25
C GLU A 337 -15.17 -6.97 0.20
N ASN A 338 -15.31 -5.80 0.83
CA ASN A 338 -16.58 -5.10 0.99
C ASN A 338 -16.85 -4.00 -0.05
N SER A 339 -15.85 -3.54 -0.80
CA SER A 339 -16.02 -2.48 -1.80
C SER A 339 -16.97 -2.90 -2.92
N ALA A 340 -17.71 -1.95 -3.48
CA ALA A 340 -18.55 -2.15 -4.66
C ALA A 340 -17.74 -2.20 -5.97
N ASP A 341 -16.51 -1.69 -5.98
CA ASP A 341 -15.61 -1.64 -7.14
C ASP A 341 -14.16 -2.04 -6.73
N PRO A 342 -13.91 -3.34 -6.48
CA PRO A 342 -12.61 -3.80 -5.99
C PRO A 342 -11.47 -3.59 -6.99
N ASP A 343 -11.74 -3.60 -8.30
CA ASP A 343 -10.72 -3.42 -9.33
C ASP A 343 -10.11 -2.01 -9.22
N THR A 344 -10.96 -0.97 -9.18
CA THR A 344 -10.48 0.40 -9.05
C THR A 344 -9.81 0.62 -7.70
N LEU A 345 -10.40 0.13 -6.61
CA LEU A 345 -9.82 0.23 -5.26
C LEU A 345 -8.44 -0.44 -5.19
N SER A 346 -8.31 -1.66 -5.74
CA SER A 346 -7.06 -2.42 -5.77
C SER A 346 -5.93 -1.63 -6.44
N ASN A 347 -6.22 -1.00 -7.58
CA ASN A 347 -5.26 -0.16 -8.27
C ASN A 347 -4.80 1.04 -7.43
N ARG A 348 -5.70 1.67 -6.67
CA ARG A 348 -5.36 2.82 -5.81
C ARG A 348 -4.53 2.41 -4.59
N VAL A 349 -4.84 1.26 -3.98
CA VAL A 349 -4.04 0.69 -2.88
C VAL A 349 -2.62 0.44 -3.37
N VAL A 350 -2.46 -0.27 -4.49
CA VAL A 350 -1.14 -0.57 -5.06
C VAL A 350 -0.42 0.71 -5.49
N HIS A 351 -1.13 1.66 -6.09
CA HIS A 351 -0.53 2.94 -6.46
C HIS A 351 0.09 3.63 -5.25
N MET A 352 -0.59 3.63 -4.09
CA MET A 352 -0.04 4.21 -2.87
C MET A 352 1.11 3.37 -2.30
N SER A 353 0.92 2.07 -2.09
CA SER A 353 1.89 1.20 -1.44
C SER A 353 3.21 1.09 -2.20
N VAL A 354 3.18 1.10 -3.54
CA VAL A 354 4.39 1.04 -4.36
C VAL A 354 5.27 2.28 -4.13
N GLN A 355 4.69 3.45 -3.91
CA GLN A 355 5.45 4.67 -3.58
C GLN A 355 6.11 4.60 -2.20
N LEU A 356 5.50 3.85 -1.26
CA LEU A 356 5.97 3.71 0.12
C LEU A 356 7.06 2.63 0.24
N PHE A 357 6.87 1.48 -0.41
CA PHE A 357 7.73 0.31 -0.26
C PHE A 357 8.84 0.18 -1.30
N SER A 358 8.93 1.10 -2.27
CA SER A 358 10.01 1.09 -3.28
C SER A 358 11.39 1.48 -2.72
N ASN A 359 11.46 2.16 -1.57
CA ASN A 359 12.73 2.50 -0.92
C ASN A 359 13.20 1.32 -0.05
N GLU A 360 14.31 0.67 -0.43
CA GLU A 360 14.85 -0.50 0.27
C GLU A 360 15.12 -0.24 1.75
N ALA A 361 15.74 0.90 2.09
CA ALA A 361 16.09 1.21 3.48
C ALA A 361 14.85 1.40 4.37
N LEU A 362 13.80 2.04 3.83
CA LEU A 362 12.55 2.22 4.56
C LEU A 362 11.75 0.92 4.66
N ALA A 363 11.66 0.15 3.56
CA ALA A 363 11.04 -1.18 3.57
C ALA A 363 11.72 -2.10 4.58
N LEU A 364 13.06 -2.12 4.62
CA LEU A 364 13.85 -2.87 5.58
C LEU A 364 13.55 -2.46 7.03
N ARG A 365 13.48 -1.15 7.32
CA ARG A 365 13.08 -0.65 8.65
C ARG A 365 11.67 -1.11 9.02
N CYS A 366 10.71 -1.08 8.10
CA CYS A 366 9.36 -1.57 8.35
C CYS A 366 9.33 -3.08 8.61
N VAL A 367 10.13 -3.87 7.91
CA VAL A 367 10.27 -5.32 8.17
C VAL A 367 10.86 -5.58 9.55
N GLN A 368 11.91 -4.86 9.93
CA GLN A 368 12.63 -5.07 11.20
C GLN A 368 11.87 -4.54 12.42
N HIS A 369 11.17 -3.41 12.31
CA HIS A 369 10.56 -2.75 13.46
C HIS A 369 9.04 -2.89 13.55
N LEU A 370 8.37 -3.15 12.41
CA LEU A 370 6.91 -3.30 12.34
C LEU A 370 6.48 -4.69 11.86
N HIS A 371 7.44 -5.62 11.68
CA HIS A 371 7.19 -6.98 11.21
C HIS A 371 6.38 -7.03 9.91
N LEU A 372 6.66 -6.11 8.97
CA LEU A 372 5.88 -5.92 7.75
C LEU A 372 5.58 -7.23 7.00
N LEU A 373 6.58 -8.11 6.80
CA LEU A 373 6.36 -9.37 6.10
C LEU A 373 5.36 -10.28 6.82
N HIS A 374 5.39 -10.34 8.15
CA HIS A 374 4.43 -11.13 8.94
C HIS A 374 3.02 -10.57 8.77
N VAL A 375 2.88 -9.24 8.85
CA VAL A 375 1.60 -8.57 8.64
C VAL A 375 1.05 -8.85 7.24
N MET A 376 1.89 -8.77 6.20
CA MET A 376 1.51 -9.03 4.81
C MET A 376 1.06 -10.49 4.60
N VAL A 377 1.89 -11.46 4.99
CA VAL A 377 1.61 -12.89 4.79
C VAL A 377 0.39 -13.31 5.60
N LEU A 378 0.27 -12.84 6.85
CA LEU A 378 -0.87 -13.17 7.70
C LEU A 378 -2.17 -12.58 7.14
N SER A 379 -2.16 -11.33 6.67
CA SER A 379 -3.33 -10.69 6.07
C SER A 379 -3.82 -11.45 4.84
N LEU A 380 -2.90 -11.86 3.97
CA LEU A 380 -3.23 -12.66 2.78
C LEU A 380 -3.76 -14.03 3.17
N ARG A 381 -3.10 -14.71 4.11
CA ARG A 381 -3.50 -16.04 4.60
C ARG A 381 -4.90 -16.02 5.23
N LEU A 382 -5.20 -15.02 6.06
CA LEU A 382 -6.51 -14.89 6.72
C LEU A 382 -7.62 -14.57 5.72
N MET A 383 -7.36 -13.70 4.73
CA MET A 383 -8.31 -13.42 3.65
C MET A 383 -8.66 -14.69 2.86
N MET A 384 -7.64 -15.44 2.45
CA MET A 384 -7.80 -16.66 1.65
C MET A 384 -8.34 -17.84 2.46
N GLY A 385 -8.04 -17.90 3.76
CA GLY A 385 -8.55 -18.91 4.68
C GLY A 385 -10.07 -18.93 4.80
N LYS A 386 -10.74 -17.78 4.63
CA LYS A 386 -12.21 -17.66 4.67
C LYS A 386 -12.93 -18.39 3.54
N ILE A 387 -12.22 -18.69 2.46
CA ILE A 387 -12.80 -19.27 1.23
C ILE A 387 -12.31 -20.69 0.95
N LEU A 388 -11.82 -21.39 1.97
CA LEU A 388 -11.39 -22.78 1.83
C LEU A 388 -12.57 -23.73 1.64
N VAL A 389 -12.42 -24.68 0.71
CA VAL A 389 -13.34 -25.78 0.44
C VAL A 389 -12.59 -27.12 0.46
N PRO A 390 -13.28 -28.24 0.76
CA PRO A 390 -12.67 -29.57 0.68
C PRO A 390 -12.12 -29.86 -0.72
N ASN A 391 -10.91 -30.42 -0.78
CA ASN A 391 -10.27 -30.77 -2.03
C ASN A 391 -10.86 -32.07 -2.61
N THR A 392 -11.18 -32.07 -3.90
CA THR A 392 -11.79 -33.21 -4.60
C THR A 392 -10.79 -34.05 -5.40
N LEU A 393 -9.50 -33.76 -5.32
CA LEU A 393 -8.46 -34.51 -6.02
C LEU A 393 -8.38 -35.93 -5.45
N HIS A 394 -8.20 -36.93 -6.33
CA HIS A 394 -8.21 -38.36 -6.00
C HIS A 394 -9.56 -38.85 -5.45
N ASP A 395 -9.59 -39.42 -4.24
CA ASP A 395 -10.79 -39.95 -3.57
C ASP A 395 -11.31 -38.89 -2.58
N PRO A 396 -12.41 -38.18 -2.91
CA PRO A 396 -12.94 -37.11 -2.06
C PRO A 396 -13.31 -37.57 -0.65
N ASN A 397 -13.69 -38.84 -0.47
CA ASN A 397 -14.10 -39.37 0.83
C ASN A 397 -12.91 -39.60 1.78
N ARG A 398 -11.71 -39.71 1.22
CA ARG A 398 -10.46 -39.93 1.98
C ARG A 398 -9.55 -38.71 1.98
N ASN A 399 -9.89 -37.70 1.18
CA ASN A 399 -9.12 -36.46 1.06
C ASN A 399 -9.48 -35.51 2.20
N ARG A 400 -8.49 -35.17 3.02
CA ARG A 400 -8.62 -34.24 4.15
C ARG A 400 -8.03 -32.86 3.86
N HIS A 401 -7.52 -32.66 2.65
CA HIS A 401 -6.91 -31.40 2.25
C HIS A 401 -7.99 -30.36 1.91
N GLN A 402 -7.73 -29.09 2.22
CA GLN A 402 -8.60 -27.97 1.86
C GLN A 402 -7.85 -27.06 0.91
N VAL A 403 -8.58 -26.48 -0.04
CA VAL A 403 -8.03 -25.58 -1.06
C VAL A 403 -8.91 -24.35 -1.22
N ILE A 404 -8.36 -23.29 -1.81
CA ILE A 404 -9.09 -22.06 -2.12
C ILE A 404 -10.20 -22.32 -3.14
N ASP A 405 -11.41 -21.84 -2.83
CA ASP A 405 -12.52 -21.80 -3.77
C ASP A 405 -12.35 -20.66 -4.79
N CYS A 406 -11.90 -21.03 -5.98
CA CYS A 406 -11.67 -20.11 -7.10
C CYS A 406 -12.97 -19.49 -7.67
N THR A 407 -14.15 -19.93 -7.20
CA THR A 407 -15.43 -19.36 -7.64
C THR A 407 -15.85 -18.13 -6.83
N LYS A 408 -15.21 -17.89 -5.67
CA LYS A 408 -15.53 -16.78 -4.77
C LYS A 408 -15.10 -15.43 -5.34
N ARG A 409 -15.81 -14.39 -4.91
CA ARG A 409 -15.58 -12.98 -5.29
C ARG A 409 -14.12 -12.56 -5.13
N VAL A 410 -13.51 -12.87 -3.98
CA VAL A 410 -12.11 -12.57 -3.68
C VAL A 410 -11.16 -13.02 -4.79
N MET A 411 -11.45 -14.16 -5.43
CA MET A 411 -10.64 -14.72 -6.51
C MET A 411 -11.02 -14.13 -7.87
N LYS A 412 -12.32 -14.04 -8.18
CA LYS A 412 -12.82 -13.57 -9.48
C LYS A 412 -12.54 -12.08 -9.73
N GLU A 413 -12.68 -11.25 -8.69
CA GLU A 413 -12.48 -9.79 -8.74
C GLU A 413 -11.08 -9.39 -8.26
N HIS A 414 -10.11 -10.31 -8.27
CA HIS A 414 -8.69 -10.06 -7.93
C HIS A 414 -8.45 -9.30 -6.62
N CYS A 415 -9.34 -9.42 -5.63
CA CYS A 415 -9.25 -8.65 -4.37
C CYS A 415 -7.97 -8.95 -3.58
N TYR A 416 -7.31 -10.10 -3.79
CA TYR A 416 -6.05 -10.45 -3.14
C TYR A 416 -4.82 -9.78 -3.77
N TRP A 417 -4.95 -9.28 -5.00
CA TRP A 417 -3.84 -8.81 -5.81
C TRP A 417 -3.03 -7.69 -5.16
N PRO A 418 -3.63 -6.69 -4.47
CA PRO A 418 -2.85 -5.65 -3.80
C PRO A 418 -1.86 -6.22 -2.78
N LEU A 419 -2.28 -7.21 -1.99
CA LEU A 419 -1.44 -7.82 -0.96
C LEU A 419 -0.26 -8.59 -1.57
N VAL A 420 -0.51 -9.29 -2.67
CA VAL A 420 0.51 -10.05 -3.40
C VAL A 420 1.49 -9.12 -4.12
N SER A 421 0.98 -8.06 -4.75
CA SER A 421 1.78 -7.03 -5.41
C SER A 421 2.75 -6.37 -4.43
N ASP A 422 2.25 -5.97 -3.25
CA ASP A 422 3.05 -5.34 -2.19
C ASP A 422 4.11 -6.30 -1.63
N PHE A 423 3.74 -7.55 -1.37
CA PHE A 423 4.68 -8.58 -0.92
C PHE A 423 5.81 -8.80 -1.94
N ASN A 424 5.45 -8.90 -3.23
CA ASN A 424 6.42 -9.02 -4.32
C ASN A 424 7.34 -7.80 -4.44
N ASN A 425 6.78 -6.59 -4.30
CA ASN A 425 7.54 -5.34 -4.32
C ASN A 425 8.58 -5.31 -3.20
N VAL A 426 8.17 -5.67 -1.98
CA VAL A 426 9.07 -5.73 -0.82
C VAL A 426 10.14 -6.81 -0.97
N LEU A 427 9.80 -7.99 -1.50
CA LEU A 427 10.76 -9.09 -1.77
C LEU A 427 11.70 -8.81 -2.94
N SER A 428 11.42 -7.80 -3.78
CA SER A 428 12.34 -7.39 -4.83
C SER A 428 13.64 -6.80 -4.26
N HIS A 429 13.60 -6.31 -3.01
CA HIS A 429 14.78 -5.84 -2.28
C HIS A 429 15.58 -7.01 -1.71
N ARG A 430 16.87 -7.08 -2.05
CA ARG A 430 17.75 -8.19 -1.64
C ARG A 430 17.83 -8.31 -0.11
N SER A 431 17.98 -7.19 0.61
CA SER A 431 18.09 -7.21 2.07
C SER A 431 16.85 -7.82 2.73
N VAL A 432 15.66 -7.49 2.22
CA VAL A 432 14.38 -7.99 2.72
C VAL A 432 14.16 -9.46 2.35
N ALA A 433 14.44 -9.87 1.12
CA ALA A 433 14.32 -11.27 0.71
C ALA A 433 15.24 -12.18 1.53
N LEU A 434 16.45 -11.72 1.88
CA LEU A 434 17.36 -12.47 2.74
C LEU A 434 16.86 -12.59 4.19
N LEU A 435 16.12 -11.60 4.72
CA LEU A 435 15.46 -11.70 6.02
C LEU A 435 14.30 -12.68 5.98
N PHE A 436 13.45 -12.61 4.94
CA PHE A 436 12.37 -13.58 4.73
C PHE A 436 12.88 -15.03 4.80
N LEU A 437 13.98 -15.32 4.12
CA LEU A 437 14.59 -16.65 4.07
C LEU A 437 15.28 -17.11 5.37
N GLN A 438 15.50 -16.21 6.33
CA GLN A 438 16.15 -16.51 7.60
C GLN A 438 15.16 -16.78 8.72
N ASP A 439 13.90 -16.39 8.53
CA ASP A 439 12.83 -16.50 9.51
C ASP A 439 12.01 -17.78 9.27
N ASP A 440 12.23 -18.78 10.12
CA ASP A 440 11.58 -20.09 9.98
C ASP A 440 10.05 -20.01 10.22
N ALA A 441 9.58 -19.11 11.07
CA ALA A 441 8.15 -18.92 11.35
C ALA A 441 7.44 -18.30 10.14
N LEU A 442 8.06 -17.28 9.53
CA LEU A 442 7.54 -16.64 8.34
C LEU A 442 7.55 -17.57 7.12
N VAL A 443 8.62 -18.36 6.94
CA VAL A 443 8.67 -19.40 5.91
C VAL A 443 7.55 -20.42 6.16
N ASN A 444 7.36 -20.89 7.39
CA ASN A 444 6.27 -21.81 7.71
C ASN A 444 4.90 -21.21 7.35
N MET A 445 4.61 -19.99 7.77
CA MET A 445 3.37 -19.29 7.44
C MET A 445 3.16 -19.13 5.92
N TRP A 446 4.23 -18.86 5.17
CA TRP A 446 4.18 -18.80 3.71
C TRP A 446 3.84 -20.16 3.10
N PHE A 447 4.42 -21.26 3.60
CA PHE A 447 4.13 -22.60 3.12
C PHE A 447 2.73 -23.10 3.52
N GLU A 448 2.16 -22.64 4.64
CA GLU A 448 0.75 -22.82 4.95
C GLU A 448 -0.14 -22.17 3.90
N PHE A 449 0.17 -20.93 3.51
CA PHE A 449 -0.54 -20.24 2.43
C PHE A 449 -0.39 -20.97 1.08
N LEU A 450 0.82 -21.36 0.68
CA LEU A 450 1.04 -22.14 -0.55
C LEU A 450 0.27 -23.46 -0.56
N SER A 451 0.07 -24.07 0.62
CA SER A 451 -0.70 -25.30 0.75
C SER A 451 -2.18 -25.09 0.43
N MET A 452 -2.74 -23.91 0.67
CA MET A 452 -4.13 -23.59 0.28
C MET A 452 -4.32 -23.56 -1.25
N LEU A 453 -3.25 -23.34 -2.01
CA LEU A 453 -3.23 -23.36 -3.47
C LEU A 453 -2.91 -24.75 -4.05
N GLN A 454 -2.40 -25.67 -3.22
CA GLN A 454 -1.86 -26.95 -3.66
C GLN A 454 -2.97 -27.94 -4.08
N GLY A 455 -3.16 -28.08 -5.38
CA GLY A 455 -4.18 -28.94 -5.97
C GLY A 455 -5.55 -28.28 -6.05
N MET A 456 -5.63 -26.94 -6.00
CA MET A 456 -6.87 -26.18 -6.20
C MET A 456 -7.43 -26.34 -7.62
N ASN A 457 -8.67 -25.88 -7.85
CA ASN A 457 -9.34 -25.90 -9.16
C ASN A 457 -9.23 -27.25 -9.87
N VAL A 458 -9.78 -28.30 -9.25
CA VAL A 458 -9.73 -29.66 -9.77
C VAL A 458 -10.65 -29.80 -10.99
N ASN A 459 -10.07 -30.17 -12.13
CA ASN A 459 -10.77 -30.44 -13.37
C ASN A 459 -11.28 -31.88 -13.42
N VAL A 460 -12.53 -32.06 -13.86
CA VAL A 460 -13.20 -33.35 -14.00
C VAL A 460 -13.30 -33.73 -15.48
N ARG A 461 -13.13 -35.02 -15.80
CA ARG A 461 -13.31 -35.54 -17.16
C ARG A 461 -14.77 -35.63 -17.50
N GLU A 462 -15.16 -34.93 -18.56
CA GLU A 462 -16.40 -35.24 -19.24
C GLU A 462 -16.19 -36.31 -20.29
N THR A 463 -17.04 -37.33 -20.28
CA THR A 463 -16.98 -38.46 -21.22
C THR A 463 -18.22 -38.57 -22.11
N ALA A 464 -19.20 -37.67 -21.95
CA ALA A 464 -20.52 -37.79 -22.58
C ALA A 464 -20.80 -36.74 -23.68
N GLY A 465 -20.43 -35.47 -23.51
CA GLY A 465 -20.72 -34.39 -24.47
C GLY A 465 -19.69 -33.26 -24.45
N HIS A 466 -19.65 -32.45 -25.52
CA HIS A 466 -18.80 -31.27 -25.63
C HIS A 466 -19.34 -30.15 -24.72
N ILE A 467 -18.47 -29.51 -23.93
CA ILE A 467 -18.83 -28.34 -23.14
C ILE A 467 -18.55 -27.08 -23.98
N GLU A 468 -19.54 -26.20 -24.11
CA GLU A 468 -19.46 -25.00 -24.96
C GLU A 468 -18.76 -23.79 -24.31
N PHE A 469 -18.69 -23.72 -22.97
CA PHE A 469 -18.15 -22.56 -22.24
C PHE A 469 -17.24 -22.98 -21.07
N GLU A 470 -16.08 -22.32 -20.95
CA GLU A 470 -15.15 -22.50 -19.83
C GLU A 470 -15.67 -21.85 -18.53
N PRO A 471 -15.46 -22.46 -17.35
CA PRO A 471 -15.77 -21.84 -16.07
C PRO A 471 -14.90 -20.61 -15.81
N SER A 472 -15.51 -19.52 -15.35
CA SER A 472 -14.80 -18.29 -14.93
C SER A 472 -13.76 -18.48 -13.81
N SER A 473 -13.77 -19.62 -13.10
CA SER A 473 -12.77 -19.95 -12.08
C SER A 473 -11.38 -20.26 -12.64
N TYR A 474 -11.28 -20.59 -13.94
CA TYR A 474 -10.01 -20.98 -14.56
C TYR A 474 -9.00 -19.84 -14.58
N TYR A 475 -9.39 -18.68 -15.14
CA TYR A 475 -8.56 -17.47 -15.16
C TYR A 475 -8.13 -17.06 -13.76
N ALA A 476 -9.05 -17.11 -12.78
CA ALA A 476 -8.76 -16.76 -11.39
C ALA A 476 -7.72 -17.70 -10.76
N ALA A 477 -7.82 -19.02 -11.00
CA ALA A 477 -6.89 -20.00 -10.45
C ALA A 477 -5.47 -19.86 -11.03
N PHE A 478 -5.34 -19.69 -12.35
CA PHE A 478 -4.03 -19.51 -12.99
C PHE A 478 -3.38 -18.19 -12.62
N SER A 479 -4.15 -17.09 -12.64
CA SER A 479 -3.64 -15.76 -12.26
C SER A 479 -3.17 -15.78 -10.80
N CYS A 480 -3.98 -16.33 -9.89
CA CYS A 480 -3.61 -16.41 -8.48
C CYS A 480 -2.35 -17.24 -8.26
N GLU A 481 -2.23 -18.42 -8.87
CA GLU A 481 -1.03 -19.22 -8.70
C GLU A 481 0.23 -18.55 -9.28
N LEU A 482 0.10 -17.93 -10.46
CA LEU A 482 1.21 -17.23 -11.09
C LEU A 482 1.67 -16.06 -10.21
N GLU A 483 0.75 -15.22 -9.78
CA GLU A 483 1.03 -13.97 -9.07
C GLU A 483 1.36 -14.19 -7.60
N ALA A 484 0.58 -15.02 -6.90
CA ALA A 484 0.68 -15.23 -5.46
C ALA A 484 1.65 -16.35 -5.05
N ALA A 485 2.05 -17.23 -5.98
CA ALA A 485 3.02 -18.28 -5.67
C ALA A 485 4.28 -18.19 -6.53
N ALA A 486 4.15 -18.18 -7.86
CA ALA A 486 5.30 -18.28 -8.75
C ALA A 486 6.15 -17.00 -8.79
N TYR A 487 5.56 -15.80 -8.86
CA TYR A 487 6.32 -14.55 -8.82
C TYR A 487 7.12 -14.36 -7.52
N PRO A 488 6.55 -14.56 -6.32
CA PRO A 488 7.34 -14.50 -5.08
C PRO A 488 8.49 -15.51 -5.06
N MET A 489 8.24 -16.72 -5.58
CA MET A 489 9.27 -17.77 -5.69
C MET A 489 10.45 -17.29 -6.51
N TRP A 490 10.20 -16.74 -7.71
CA TRP A 490 11.24 -16.25 -8.60
C TRP A 490 11.92 -14.99 -8.05
N SER A 491 11.16 -14.09 -7.43
CA SER A 491 11.68 -12.88 -6.78
C SER A 491 12.72 -13.25 -5.73
N VAL A 492 12.37 -14.14 -4.80
CA VAL A 492 13.28 -14.62 -3.75
C VAL A 492 14.47 -15.39 -4.34
N LEU A 493 14.22 -16.28 -5.32
CA LEU A 493 15.28 -17.09 -5.93
C LEU A 493 16.30 -16.27 -6.70
N SER A 494 15.89 -15.15 -7.32
CA SER A 494 16.76 -14.25 -8.07
C SER A 494 17.87 -13.62 -7.24
N HIS A 495 17.72 -13.61 -5.91
CA HIS A 495 18.72 -13.13 -4.97
C HIS A 495 19.73 -14.21 -4.54
N LEU A 496 19.49 -15.49 -4.87
CA LEU A 496 20.28 -16.63 -4.42
C LEU A 496 21.22 -17.14 -5.52
N ASN A 497 22.31 -16.40 -5.74
CA ASN A 497 23.19 -16.64 -6.91
C ASN A 497 24.61 -17.11 -6.56
N ALA A 498 24.88 -17.39 -5.28
CA ALA A 498 26.22 -17.63 -4.76
C ALA A 498 26.24 -18.81 -3.76
N PRO A 499 27.37 -19.52 -3.62
CA PRO A 499 27.49 -20.66 -2.69
C PRO A 499 27.16 -20.33 -1.24
N GLU A 500 27.43 -19.10 -0.78
CA GLU A 500 27.08 -18.60 0.56
C GLU A 500 25.57 -18.59 0.85
N HIS A 501 24.74 -18.59 -0.20
CA HIS A 501 23.29 -18.65 -0.07
C HIS A 501 22.76 -20.08 0.09
N ALA A 502 23.60 -21.11 -0.05
CA ALA A 502 23.20 -22.51 0.01
C ALA A 502 22.34 -22.85 1.25
N PRO A 503 22.69 -22.43 2.49
CA PRO A 503 21.89 -22.75 3.68
C PRO A 503 20.43 -22.26 3.56
N ARG A 504 20.21 -21.09 2.96
CA ARG A 504 18.87 -20.51 2.77
C ARG A 504 18.05 -21.33 1.77
N ALA A 505 18.66 -21.75 0.66
CA ALA A 505 18.00 -22.62 -0.30
C ALA A 505 17.65 -23.99 0.30
N ARG A 506 18.54 -24.56 1.15
CA ARG A 506 18.24 -25.83 1.84
C ARG A 506 17.00 -25.71 2.72
N ARG A 507 16.84 -24.61 3.47
CA ARG A 507 15.65 -24.37 4.31
C ARG A 507 14.36 -24.45 3.50
N ILE A 508 14.31 -23.76 2.35
CA ILE A 508 13.13 -23.77 1.47
C ILE A 508 12.88 -25.16 0.87
N VAL A 509 13.92 -25.88 0.47
CA VAL A 509 13.79 -27.28 0.01
C VAL A 509 13.23 -28.17 1.12
N HIS A 510 13.72 -28.05 2.34
CA HIS A 510 13.21 -28.83 3.49
C HIS A 510 11.77 -28.48 3.83
N ALA A 511 11.40 -27.20 3.85
CA ALA A 511 10.02 -26.76 4.05
C ALA A 511 9.09 -27.33 2.96
N ALA A 512 9.48 -27.22 1.69
CA ALA A 512 8.71 -27.76 0.58
C ALA A 512 8.53 -29.28 0.70
N LEU A 513 9.58 -30.03 1.05
CA LEU A 513 9.47 -31.46 1.27
C LEU A 513 8.53 -31.80 2.42
N ALA A 514 8.62 -31.10 3.56
CA ALA A 514 7.75 -31.33 4.71
C ALA A 514 6.27 -31.12 4.37
N TYR A 515 5.93 -30.00 3.73
CA TYR A 515 4.55 -29.70 3.32
C TYR A 515 4.04 -30.63 2.21
N LEU A 516 4.90 -31.03 1.27
CA LEU A 516 4.54 -32.03 0.26
C LEU A 516 4.23 -33.39 0.88
N GLN A 517 5.00 -33.82 1.88
CA GLN A 517 4.74 -35.06 2.61
C GLN A 517 3.39 -35.01 3.34
N GLN A 518 3.10 -33.90 4.03
CA GLN A 518 1.81 -33.69 4.70
C GLN A 518 0.66 -33.70 3.68
N TRP A 519 0.82 -33.01 2.54
CA TRP A 519 -0.17 -32.97 1.49
C TRP A 519 -0.43 -34.35 0.87
N LEU A 520 0.62 -35.11 0.54
CA LEU A 520 0.51 -36.48 0.01
C LEU A 520 -0.27 -37.40 0.97
N ALA A 521 -0.02 -37.28 2.28
CA ALA A 521 -0.77 -38.00 3.30
C ALA A 521 -2.24 -37.53 3.39
N ALA A 522 -2.49 -36.23 3.25
CA ALA A 522 -3.84 -35.66 3.29
C ALA A 522 -4.72 -36.07 2.11
N VAL A 523 -4.14 -36.18 0.91
CA VAL A 523 -4.85 -36.62 -0.31
C VAL A 523 -4.86 -38.15 -0.51
N GLY A 524 -4.33 -38.91 0.46
CA GLY A 524 -4.32 -40.38 0.45
C GLY A 524 -3.35 -41.01 -0.57
N CYS A 525 -2.34 -40.26 -1.03
CA CYS A 525 -1.35 -40.73 -1.99
C CYS A 525 -0.11 -41.31 -1.28
N THR A 526 -0.21 -42.57 -0.84
CA THR A 526 0.84 -43.22 -0.03
C THR A 526 1.66 -44.27 -0.76
N LYS A 527 1.29 -44.65 -1.99
CA LYS A 527 2.01 -45.64 -2.81
C LYS A 527 2.18 -45.14 -4.25
N PRO A 528 3.35 -45.38 -4.90
CA PRO A 528 3.61 -45.00 -6.29
C PRO A 528 2.71 -45.68 -7.35
N SER A 529 1.76 -46.51 -6.93
CA SER A 529 0.99 -47.40 -7.80
C SER A 529 -0.47 -47.51 -7.34
N SER A 530 -1.28 -46.48 -7.54
CA SER A 530 -2.70 -46.71 -7.77
C SER A 530 -3.02 -46.27 -9.20
N ARG A 531 -3.33 -47.25 -10.05
CA ARG A 531 -4.00 -47.01 -11.35
C ARG A 531 -5.44 -46.54 -11.08
N SER A 532 -5.62 -45.51 -10.26
CA SER A 532 -6.87 -44.78 -10.25
C SER A 532 -6.97 -44.12 -11.62
N ARG A 533 -7.93 -44.59 -12.44
CA ARG A 533 -8.47 -43.88 -13.60
C ARG A 533 -9.12 -42.59 -13.10
N SER A 534 -8.34 -41.72 -12.47
CA SER A 534 -8.85 -40.51 -11.89
C SER A 534 -9.24 -39.63 -13.05
N LEU A 535 -10.55 -39.44 -13.18
CA LEU A 535 -11.16 -38.43 -14.02
C LEU A 535 -10.86 -37.03 -13.46
N HIS A 536 -10.10 -36.91 -12.37
CA HIS A 536 -9.78 -35.65 -11.70
C HIS A 536 -8.30 -35.28 -11.91
N ALA A 537 -8.04 -34.03 -12.26
CA ALA A 537 -6.68 -33.49 -12.34
C ALA A 537 -6.68 -32.01 -11.94
N SER A 538 -5.66 -31.58 -11.19
CA SER A 538 -5.36 -30.16 -10.98
C SER A 538 -4.09 -29.81 -11.75
N PHE A 539 -3.99 -28.56 -12.19
CA PHE A 539 -2.76 -28.00 -12.78
C PHE A 539 -1.94 -27.21 -11.76
N HIS A 540 -2.47 -27.04 -10.55
CA HIS A 540 -1.97 -26.08 -9.59
C HIS A 540 -1.14 -26.78 -8.50
N PHE A 541 0.18 -26.78 -8.64
CA PHE A 541 1.10 -27.47 -7.73
C PHE A 541 2.26 -26.57 -7.28
N PRO A 542 1.99 -25.45 -6.58
CA PRO A 542 3.02 -24.49 -6.20
C PRO A 542 4.09 -25.10 -5.28
N LEU A 543 3.74 -26.01 -4.36
CA LEU A 543 4.74 -26.67 -3.51
C LEU A 543 5.76 -27.48 -4.33
N HIS A 544 5.31 -28.16 -5.39
CA HIS A 544 6.20 -28.88 -6.29
C HIS A 544 7.10 -27.92 -7.08
N ARG A 545 6.57 -26.77 -7.50
CA ARG A 545 7.35 -25.73 -8.18
C ARG A 545 8.43 -25.15 -7.26
N TYR A 546 8.10 -24.84 -6.01
CA TYR A 546 9.08 -24.39 -5.00
C TYR A 546 10.19 -25.42 -4.80
N LEU A 547 9.84 -26.69 -4.59
CA LEU A 547 10.82 -27.77 -4.47
C LEU A 547 11.74 -27.82 -5.70
N ALA A 548 11.15 -27.87 -6.90
CA ALA A 548 11.92 -28.00 -8.14
C ALA A 548 12.84 -26.79 -8.40
N ALA A 549 12.34 -25.57 -8.21
CA ALA A 549 13.09 -24.35 -8.47
C ALA A 549 14.28 -24.20 -7.50
N PHE A 550 14.04 -24.34 -6.19
CA PHE A 550 15.11 -24.20 -5.19
C PHE A 550 16.09 -25.37 -5.21
N LEU A 551 15.64 -26.60 -5.48
CA LEU A 551 16.53 -27.74 -5.67
C LEU A 551 17.45 -27.52 -6.89
N CYS A 552 16.89 -27.10 -8.02
CA CYS A 552 17.64 -26.83 -9.24
C CYS A 552 18.69 -25.73 -9.02
N ALA A 553 18.29 -24.61 -8.39
CA ALA A 553 19.19 -23.51 -8.08
C ALA A 553 20.29 -23.90 -7.09
N ALA A 554 19.96 -24.67 -6.04
CA ALA A 554 20.94 -25.13 -5.06
C ALA A 554 22.01 -26.03 -5.70
N VAL A 555 21.59 -26.95 -6.57
CA VAL A 555 22.52 -27.88 -7.24
C VAL A 555 23.35 -27.17 -8.32
N ARG A 556 22.70 -26.42 -9.22
CA ARG A 556 23.38 -25.79 -10.37
C ARG A 556 24.12 -24.51 -10.01
N GLY A 557 23.52 -23.65 -9.19
CA GLY A 557 24.05 -22.33 -8.85
C GLY A 557 24.88 -22.29 -7.57
N MET A 558 24.56 -23.12 -6.57
CA MET A 558 25.18 -23.05 -5.24
C MET A 558 26.09 -24.25 -4.91
N ARG A 559 26.28 -25.17 -5.86
CA ARG A 559 27.16 -26.35 -5.75
C ARG A 559 26.80 -27.30 -4.61
N VAL A 560 25.53 -27.36 -4.21
CA VAL A 560 25.04 -28.36 -3.26
C VAL A 560 24.89 -29.70 -3.97
N ARG A 561 25.34 -30.81 -3.36
CA ARG A 561 25.13 -32.13 -3.96
C ARG A 561 23.65 -32.49 -3.89
N ALA A 562 23.08 -32.98 -4.98
CA ALA A 562 21.67 -33.39 -5.02
C ALA A 562 21.35 -34.46 -3.96
N ALA A 563 22.29 -35.37 -3.68
CA ALA A 563 22.14 -36.40 -2.65
C ALA A 563 21.97 -35.84 -1.23
N ASP A 564 22.42 -34.60 -0.97
CA ASP A 564 22.27 -33.94 0.33
C ASP A 564 20.89 -33.27 0.51
N LEU A 565 20.08 -33.21 -0.57
CA LEU A 565 18.79 -32.51 -0.60
C LEU A 565 17.61 -33.42 -0.95
N LEU A 566 17.84 -34.46 -1.74
CA LEU A 566 16.79 -35.35 -2.21
C LEU A 566 16.26 -36.25 -1.08
N PRO A 567 14.94 -36.48 -1.03
CA PRO A 567 14.36 -37.46 -0.11
C PRO A 567 14.66 -38.90 -0.57
N GLN A 568 14.25 -39.87 0.23
CA GLN A 568 14.38 -41.30 -0.11
C GLN A 568 13.69 -41.63 -1.46
N PRO A 569 14.17 -42.63 -2.22
CA PRO A 569 13.67 -42.94 -3.56
C PRO A 569 12.16 -43.17 -3.66
N GLU A 570 11.55 -43.79 -2.64
CA GLU A 570 10.10 -44.01 -2.58
C GLU A 570 9.31 -42.71 -2.51
N MET A 571 9.77 -41.76 -1.68
CA MET A 571 9.18 -40.43 -1.58
C MET A 571 9.37 -39.67 -2.89
N LEU A 572 10.55 -39.76 -3.50
CA LEU A 572 10.80 -39.12 -4.80
C LEU A 572 9.84 -39.64 -5.88
N ALA A 573 9.55 -40.94 -5.90
CA ALA A 573 8.58 -41.53 -6.82
C ALA A 573 7.15 -41.01 -6.58
N LEU A 574 6.75 -40.80 -5.32
CA LEU A 574 5.47 -40.18 -4.98
C LEU A 574 5.40 -38.72 -5.45
N LEU A 575 6.44 -37.93 -5.19
CA LEU A 575 6.53 -36.52 -5.60
C LEU A 575 6.50 -36.35 -7.13
N ALA A 576 7.02 -37.32 -7.89
CA ALA A 576 6.99 -37.29 -9.34
C ALA A 576 5.60 -37.61 -9.93
N ALA A 577 4.71 -38.25 -9.16
CA ALA A 577 3.46 -38.79 -9.68
C ALA A 577 2.52 -37.69 -10.23
N HIS A 578 2.31 -36.59 -9.49
CA HIS A 578 1.38 -35.53 -9.91
C HIS A 578 1.91 -34.69 -11.08
N PRO A 579 3.18 -34.23 -11.10
CA PRO A 579 3.74 -33.56 -12.27
C PRO A 579 3.72 -34.41 -13.54
N LEU A 580 4.02 -35.71 -13.44
CA LEU A 580 3.94 -36.63 -14.59
C LEU A 580 2.49 -36.81 -15.06
N ARG A 581 1.53 -36.88 -14.13
CA ARG A 581 0.10 -36.93 -14.47
C ARG A 581 -0.34 -35.68 -15.20
N VAL A 582 0.10 -34.48 -14.78
CA VAL A 582 -0.16 -33.24 -15.51
C VAL A 582 0.35 -33.35 -16.95
N GLN A 583 1.60 -33.75 -17.17
CA GLN A 583 2.15 -33.89 -18.52
C GLN A 583 1.36 -34.86 -19.40
N VAL A 584 0.84 -35.96 -18.83
CA VAL A 584 -0.02 -36.91 -19.54
C VAL A 584 -1.41 -36.30 -19.82
N SER A 585 -1.99 -35.61 -18.85
CA SER A 585 -3.29 -34.92 -18.99
C SER A 585 -3.23 -33.82 -20.04
N THR A 586 -2.21 -32.97 -20.05
CA THR A 586 -2.02 -31.91 -21.06
C THR A 586 -1.88 -32.48 -22.48
N LYS A 587 -1.16 -33.60 -22.64
CA LYS A 587 -1.06 -34.29 -23.95
C LYS A 587 -2.37 -34.93 -24.41
N ARG A 588 -3.24 -35.34 -23.48
CA ARG A 588 -4.59 -35.82 -23.78
C ARG A 588 -5.57 -34.67 -24.06
N PHE A 589 -5.36 -33.54 -23.41
CA PHE A 589 -6.05 -32.27 -23.65
C PHE A 589 -5.97 -31.83 -25.10
N LEU A 590 -4.74 -31.59 -25.56
CA LEU A 590 -4.41 -31.12 -26.92
C LEU A 590 -4.83 -32.09 -28.04
N ARG A 591 -5.29 -33.31 -27.69
CA ARG A 591 -5.69 -34.34 -28.64
C ARG A 591 -7.19 -34.63 -28.67
N VAL A 592 -7.99 -34.22 -27.67
CA VAL A 592 -9.36 -34.75 -27.53
C VAL A 592 -10.45 -33.75 -27.04
N ASN A 593 -10.18 -32.46 -26.76
CA ASN A 593 -11.22 -31.49 -26.30
C ASN A 593 -12.21 -32.09 -25.25
N MET A 594 -11.73 -32.78 -24.21
CA MET A 594 -12.60 -33.57 -23.32
C MET A 594 -12.38 -33.34 -21.82
N PHE A 595 -11.83 -32.19 -21.47
CA PHE A 595 -11.71 -31.68 -20.12
C PHE A 595 -11.64 -30.14 -20.22
N ILE A 596 -11.88 -29.40 -19.14
CA ILE A 596 -11.82 -27.91 -19.08
C ILE A 596 -10.40 -27.38 -19.43
N GLU A 597 -10.23 -26.78 -20.62
CA GLU A 597 -8.94 -26.19 -21.06
C GLU A 597 -8.50 -25.02 -20.19
#